data_AF-A0A140CVH4-F1
#
_entry.id   AF-A0A140CVH4-F1
#
_cell.length_a   1.000
_cell.length_b   1.000
_cell.length_c   1.000
_cell.angle_alpha   90.00
_cell.angle_beta   90.00
_cell.angle_gamma   90.00
#
_symmetry.space_group_name_H-M   'P 1'
#
loop_
_entity.id
_entity.type
_entity.pdbx_description
1 polymer ?
#
loop_
_entity_poly.entity_id
_entity_poly.type
_entity_poly.pdbx_seq_one_letter_code
_entity_poly.pdbx_strand_id
1 'polypeptide(L)' 'MFFLPQMMPINWYPLILIFISIYILFIIMIAFNKISFIENKKPMKPHNKNFPWSW' A
#
# COMPACT_ATOMS: atom_id res chain seq x y z
N MET A 1 11.10 24.70 -48.82
CA MET A 1 11.58 24.65 -47.43
C MET A 1 10.68 23.68 -46.68
N PHE A 2 11.17 22.50 -46.30
CA PHE A 2 10.37 21.50 -45.57
C PHE A 2 10.36 21.86 -44.10
N PHE A 3 9.18 22.12 -43.53
CA PHE A 3 9.01 22.31 -42.09
C PHE A 3 8.76 20.93 -41.47
N LEU A 4 9.73 20.43 -40.70
CA LEU A 4 9.53 19.26 -39.85
C LEU A 4 8.64 19.68 -38.65
N PRO A 5 7.63 18.89 -38.27
CA PRO A 5 6.81 19.20 -37.12
C PRO A 5 7.67 19.19 -35.85
N GLN A 6 7.72 20.32 -35.15
CA GLN A 6 8.41 20.46 -33.88
C GLN A 6 7.45 20.08 -32.74
N MET A 7 7.89 19.18 -31.86
CA MET A 7 7.11 18.77 -30.70
C MET A 7 7.15 19.87 -29.64
N MET A 8 6.01 20.20 -29.05
CA MET A 8 5.97 21.12 -27.91
C MET A 8 6.71 20.52 -26.71
N PRO A 9 7.42 21.34 -25.91
CA PRO A 9 8.10 20.87 -24.71
C PRO A 9 7.09 20.27 -23.73
N ILE A 10 7.31 19.01 -23.36
CA ILE A 10 6.47 18.29 -22.40
C ILE A 10 6.71 18.85 -20.99
N ASN A 11 5.62 19.18 -20.31
CA ASN A 11 5.65 19.49 -18.89
C ASN A 11 5.75 18.19 -18.08
N TRP A 12 6.92 17.92 -17.51
CA TRP A 12 7.18 16.71 -16.73
C TRP A 12 6.64 16.75 -15.30
N TYR A 13 6.37 17.95 -14.76
CA TYR A 13 5.86 18.13 -13.39
C TYR A 13 4.63 17.26 -13.07
N PRO A 14 3.55 17.22 -13.88
CA PRO A 14 2.39 16.39 -13.59
C PRO A 14 2.71 14.88 -13.59
N LEU A 15 3.58 14.42 -14.49
CA LEU A 15 3.98 13.02 -14.57
C LEU A 15 4.75 12.60 -13.31
N ILE A 16 5.66 13.45 -12.85
CA ILE A 16 6.43 13.21 -11.62
C ILE A 16 5.49 13.15 -10.41
N LEU A 17 4.51 14.04 -10.35
CA LEU A 17 3.52 14.09 -9.26
C LEU A 17 2.68 12.80 -9.18
N ILE A 18 2.23 12.29 -10.34
CA ILE A 18 1.52 11.01 -10.45
C ILE A 18 2.44 9.85 -10.01
N PHE A 19 3.71 9.86 -10.42
CA PHE A 19 4.63 8.79 -10.06
C PHE A 19 4.88 8.73 -8.55
N ILE A 20 5.06 9.89 -7.91
CA ILE A 20 5.23 10.01 -6.46
C ILE A 20 3.98 9.52 -5.72
N SER A 21 2.78 9.87 -6.20
CA SER A 21 1.54 9.45 -5.53
C SER A 21 1.34 7.92 -5.57
N ILE A 22 1.61 7.29 -6.71
CA ILE A 22 1.57 5.83 -6.85
C ILE A 22 2.59 5.16 -5.93
N TYR A 23 3.81 5.70 -5.87
CA TYR A 23 4.86 5.16 -5.00
C TYR A 23 4.47 5.21 -3.51
N ILE A 24 3.88 6.32 -3.06
CA ILE A 24 3.40 6.47 -1.67
C ILE A 24 2.29 5.44 -1.37
N LEU A 25 1.33 5.28 -2.28
CA LEU A 25 0.26 4.28 -2.12
C LEU A 25 0.83 2.86 -1.99
N PHE A 26 1.87 2.54 -2.76
CA PHE A 26 2.52 1.24 -2.70
C PHE A 26 3.21 1.00 -1.36
N ILE A 27 3.90 2.00 -0.80
CA ILE A 27 4.50 1.92 0.54
C ILE A 27 3.42 1.67 1.60
N ILE A 28 2.32 2.42 1.53
CA ILE A 28 1.19 2.28 2.47
C ILE A 28 0.62 0.87 2.40
N MET A 29 0.38 0.34 1.20
CA MET A 29 -0.12 -1.03 1.00
C MET A 29 0.83 -2.07 1.61
N ILE A 30 2.15 -1.93 1.41
CA ILE A 30 3.15 -2.82 2.02
C ILE A 30 3.10 -2.74 3.54
N ALA A 31 2.99 -1.53 4.11
CA ALA A 31 2.91 -1.34 5.55
C ALA A 31 1.69 -2.05 6.14
N PHE A 32 0.50 -1.88 5.54
CA PHE A 32 -0.71 -2.58 5.96
C PHE A 32 -0.58 -4.10 5.83
N ASN A 33 0.00 -4.62 4.75
CA ASN A 33 0.23 -6.05 4.59
C ASN A 33 1.20 -6.62 5.63
N LYS A 34 2.23 -5.86 6.02
CA LYS A 34 3.13 -6.27 7.12
C LYS A 34 2.42 -6.25 8.47
N ILE A 35 1.61 -5.22 8.73
CA ILE A 35 0.83 -5.10 9.97
C ILE A 35 -0.17 -6.26 10.09
N SER A 36 -0.93 -6.53 9.04
CA SER A 36 -1.92 -7.63 9.04
C SER A 36 -1.24 -9.00 9.22
N PHE A 37 -0.05 -9.19 8.63
CA PHE A 37 0.72 -10.41 8.84
C PHE A 37 1.24 -10.56 10.28
N ILE A 38 1.65 -9.46 10.92
CA ILE A 38 2.07 -9.46 12.33
C ILE A 38 0.87 -9.71 13.25
N GLU A 39 -0.28 -9.11 12.96
CA GLU A 39 -1.51 -9.30 13.71
C GLU A 39 -2.02 -10.74 13.63
N ASN A 40 -2.03 -11.34 12.43
CA ASN A 40 -2.41 -12.74 12.21
C ASN A 40 -1.42 -13.75 12.79
N LYS A 41 -0.20 -13.33 13.11
CA LYS A 41 0.82 -14.14 13.78
C LYS A 41 0.80 -14.02 15.30
N LYS A 42 0.00 -13.12 15.88
CA LYS A 42 -0.22 -13.17 17.33
C LYS A 42 -0.89 -14.52 17.62
N PRO A 43 -0.26 -15.41 18.42
CA PRO A 43 -0.96 -16.60 18.85
C PRO A 43 -2.23 -16.12 19.54
N MET A 44 -3.38 -16.54 19.00
CA MET A 44 -4.66 -16.42 19.67
C MET A 44 -4.41 -16.95 21.08
N LYS A 45 -4.38 -16.05 22.07
CA LYS A 45 -4.14 -16.43 23.47
C LYS A 45 -5.09 -17.60 23.72
N PRO A 46 -4.63 -18.75 24.25
CA PRO A 46 -5.55 -19.81 24.61
C PRO A 46 -6.55 -19.17 25.56
N HIS A 47 -7.78 -18.97 25.06
CA HIS A 47 -8.88 -18.49 25.86
C HIS A 47 -8.96 -19.50 26.99
N ASN A 48 -8.66 -19.02 28.19
CA ASN A 48 -8.57 -19.81 29.40
C ASN A 48 -9.73 -20.81 29.44
N LYS A 49 -9.38 -22.11 29.47
CA LYS A 49 -10.28 -23.27 29.46
C LYS A 49 -11.02 -23.43 30.80
N ASN A 50 -11.63 -22.37 31.32
CA ASN A 50 -12.43 -22.41 32.53
C ASN A 50 -13.83 -21.90 32.21
N PHE A 51 -14.57 -22.65 31.40
CA PHE A 51 -16.03 -22.60 31.39
C PHE A 51 -16.48 -23.63 32.43
N PRO A 52 -16.85 -23.26 33.67
CA PRO A 52 -17.47 -24.21 34.57
C PRO A 52 -18.89 -24.40 34.05
N TRP A 53 -19.06 -25.41 33.20
CA TRP A 53 -20.38 -25.93 32.88
C TRP A 53 -20.87 -26.64 34.14
N SER A 54 -21.60 -25.93 35.00
CA SER A 54 -22.36 -26.56 36.08
C SER A 54 -23.60 -27.18 35.47
N TRP A 55 -23.68 -28.51 35.59
CA TRP A 55 -24.86 -29.33 35.35
C TRP A 55 -26.07 -28.80 36.14
#